data_AF-K0IEX5-F1
#
_entry.id   AF-K0IEX5-F1
#
_cell.length_a   1.000
_cell.length_b   1.000
_cell.length_c   1.000
_cell.angle_alpha   90.00
_cell.angle_beta   90.00
_cell.angle_gamma   90.00
#
_symmetry.space_group_name_H-M   'P 1'
#
loop_
_entity.id
_entity.type
_entity.pdbx_description
1 polymer ?
#
loop_
_entity_poly.entity_id
_entity_poly.type
_entity_poly.pdbx_seq_one_letter_code
_entity_poly.pdbx_strand_id
1 'polypeptide(L)'
;MKDKSKGSIDAAKHMPRYDAGRINRAVEKANRDPAFIDYAVGQLGGLQFPAFKHKILDHARSIGADQDVVALFESLNGYMEFRDQYHLQKALQENVAAKKKEFQISDETRENPNVRTRLTTADASIKEREAVNESEERTDYPEVTPTAMSNFVCDRCGKQFQNQQDLARHRQFESGGTVT
;
A
#
# COMPACT_ATOMS: atom_id res chain seq x y z
N MET A 1 -9.72 23.34 -49.70
CA MET A 1 -9.61 22.14 -48.84
C MET A 1 -9.89 22.57 -47.41
N LYS A 2 -10.87 21.95 -46.75
CA LYS A 2 -11.38 22.29 -45.41
C LYS A 2 -10.71 21.34 -44.42
N ASP A 3 -9.87 21.87 -43.53
CA ASP A 3 -9.38 21.10 -42.39
C ASP A 3 -10.18 21.49 -41.14
N LYS A 4 -11.16 20.65 -40.81
CA LYS A 4 -12.04 20.75 -39.64
C LYS A 4 -11.69 19.61 -38.70
N SER A 5 -10.81 19.84 -37.72
CA SER A 5 -10.76 19.02 -36.50
C SER A 5 -9.65 19.47 -35.53
N LYS A 6 -9.71 20.71 -35.04
CA LYS A 6 -9.18 20.99 -33.69
C LYS A 6 -10.26 20.58 -32.68
N GLY A 7 -10.38 19.27 -32.47
CA GLY A 7 -11.18 18.72 -31.38
C GLY A 7 -10.56 19.16 -30.06
N SER A 8 -11.27 19.99 -29.31
CA SER A 8 -10.96 20.25 -27.91
C SER A 8 -11.03 18.91 -27.18
N ILE A 9 -9.90 18.43 -26.69
CA ILE A 9 -9.87 17.26 -25.81
C ILE A 9 -10.43 17.75 -24.47
N ASP A 10 -11.74 17.59 -24.29
CA ASP A 10 -12.38 17.82 -23.00
C ASP A 10 -11.74 16.87 -21.98
N ALA A 11 -10.85 17.42 -21.16
CA ALA A 11 -10.26 16.71 -20.04
C ALA A 11 -11.41 16.41 -19.07
N ALA A 12 -11.92 15.17 -19.13
CA ALA A 12 -12.82 14.65 -18.13
C ALA A 12 -12.15 14.80 -16.75
N LYS A 13 -12.51 15.85 -16.02
CA LYS A 13 -12.02 16.06 -14.66
C LYS A 13 -12.55 14.90 -13.82
N HIS A 14 -11.67 14.00 -13.42
CA HIS A 14 -12.00 13.01 -12.40
C HIS A 14 -12.40 13.76 -11.13
N MET A 15 -13.69 13.80 -10.84
CA MET A 15 -14.16 14.34 -9.57
C MET A 15 -14.01 13.28 -8.49
N PRO A 16 -13.36 13.61 -7.36
CA PRO A 16 -13.29 12.68 -6.25
C PRO A 16 -14.70 12.36 -5.74
N ARG A 17 -14.93 11.08 -5.45
CA ARG A 17 -16.21 10.58 -4.91
C ARG A 17 -16.58 11.23 -3.56
N TYR A 18 -15.58 11.71 -2.83
CA TYR A 18 -15.72 12.31 -1.51
C TYR A 18 -15.14 13.74 -1.50
N ASP A 19 -15.71 14.58 -0.63
CA ASP A 19 -15.24 15.95 -0.43
C ASP A 19 -13.95 15.92 0.40
N ALA A 20 -12.81 16.01 -0.30
CA ALA A 20 -11.49 16.00 0.32
C ALA A 20 -11.30 17.15 1.33
N GLY A 21 -11.94 18.30 1.11
CA GLY A 21 -11.86 19.43 2.04
C GLY A 21 -12.50 19.12 3.39
N ARG A 22 -13.66 18.45 3.37
CA ARG A 22 -14.34 17.98 4.59
C ARG A 22 -13.56 16.89 5.32
N ILE A 23 -13.04 15.91 4.58
CA ILE A 23 -12.23 14.83 5.16
C ILE A 23 -11.02 15.45 5.89
N ASN A 24 -10.30 16.34 5.22
CA ASN A 24 -9.14 17.01 5.82
C ASN A 24 -9.53 17.79 7.07
N ARG A 25 -10.65 18.52 7.05
CA ARG A 25 -11.17 19.23 8.23
C ARG A 25 -11.46 18.29 9.40
N ALA A 26 -12.11 17.15 9.13
CA ALA A 26 -12.46 16.17 10.15
C ALA A 26 -11.22 15.52 10.76
N VAL A 27 -10.21 15.21 9.94
CA VAL A 27 -8.91 14.69 10.41
C VAL A 27 -8.16 15.73 11.24
N GLU A 28 -8.14 17.00 10.81
CA GLU A 28 -7.53 18.09 11.59
C GLU A 28 -8.25 18.33 12.93
N LYS A 29 -9.57 18.17 12.96
CA LYS A 29 -10.34 18.21 14.22
C LYS A 29 -9.93 17.07 15.14
N ALA A 30 -9.82 15.84 14.62
CA ALA A 30 -9.33 14.67 15.36
C ALA A 30 -7.88 14.84 15.85
N ASN A 31 -7.04 15.58 15.11
CA ASN A 31 -5.68 15.94 15.54
C ASN A 31 -5.66 16.89 16.75
N ARG A 32 -6.57 17.86 16.78
CA ARG A 32 -6.63 18.90 17.81
C ARG A 32 -7.38 18.45 19.06
N ASP A 33 -8.38 17.60 18.89
CA ASP A 33 -9.25 17.11 19.94
C ASP A 33 -9.29 15.56 19.91
N PRO A 34 -8.45 14.88 20.70
CA PRO A 34 -8.45 13.43 20.79
C PRO A 34 -9.80 12.85 21.25
N ALA A 35 -10.58 13.60 22.05
CA ALA A 35 -11.90 13.17 22.50
C ALA A 35 -12.92 13.10 21.34
N PHE A 36 -12.67 13.81 20.24
CA PHE A 36 -13.51 13.73 19.04
C PHE A 36 -13.49 12.32 18.42
N ILE A 37 -12.35 11.62 18.45
CA ILE A 37 -12.27 10.23 17.95
C ILE A 37 -13.10 9.32 18.84
N ASP A 38 -12.97 9.44 20.16
CA ASP A 38 -13.69 8.61 21.13
C ASP A 38 -15.20 8.84 21.02
N TYR A 39 -15.61 10.10 20.86
CA TYR A 39 -16.99 10.49 20.58
C TYR A 39 -17.51 9.89 19.26
N ALA A 40 -16.76 10.03 18.17
CA ALA A 40 -17.16 9.52 16.86
C ALA A 40 -17.33 7.99 16.89
N VAL A 41 -16.33 7.29 17.43
CA VAL A 41 -16.34 5.84 17.55
C VAL A 41 -17.43 5.37 18.51
N GLY A 42 -17.69 6.10 19.59
CA GLY A 42 -18.75 5.82 20.56
C GLY A 42 -20.16 5.84 19.96
N GLN A 43 -20.39 6.62 18.90
CA GLN A 43 -21.69 6.63 18.20
C GLN A 43 -21.98 5.34 17.43
N LEU A 44 -20.98 4.52 17.12
CA LEU A 44 -21.15 3.26 16.39
C LEU A 44 -21.72 2.12 17.26
N GLY A 45 -22.40 2.45 18.36
CA GLY A 45 -23.12 1.48 19.18
C GLY A 45 -24.05 0.61 18.33
N GLY A 46 -24.03 -0.70 18.58
CA GLY A 46 -24.84 -1.68 17.85
C GLY A 46 -24.30 -2.06 16.45
N LEU A 47 -23.19 -1.47 15.98
CA LEU A 47 -22.52 -1.95 14.77
C LEU A 47 -21.94 -3.34 15.02
N GLN A 48 -22.25 -4.28 14.13
CA GLN A 48 -21.62 -5.60 14.15
C GLN A 48 -20.22 -5.54 13.55
N PHE A 49 -19.25 -6.00 14.32
CA PHE A 49 -17.90 -6.25 13.86
C PHE A 49 -17.70 -7.75 13.60
N PRO A 50 -16.78 -8.14 12.69
CA PRO A 50 -15.87 -7.29 11.93
C PRO A 50 -16.59 -6.50 10.82
N ALA A 51 -16.06 -5.30 10.50
CA ALA A 51 -16.70 -4.38 9.57
C ALA A 51 -15.69 -3.67 8.66
N PHE A 52 -16.05 -3.56 7.38
CA PHE A 52 -15.35 -2.71 6.41
C PHE A 52 -15.87 -1.27 6.47
N LYS A 53 -15.08 -0.33 5.92
CA LYS A 53 -15.42 1.10 5.82
C LYS A 53 -16.85 1.37 5.33
N HIS A 54 -17.31 0.68 4.29
CA HIS A 54 -18.64 0.93 3.72
C HIS A 54 -19.75 0.65 4.74
N LYS A 55 -19.68 -0.47 5.48
CA LYS A 55 -20.64 -0.78 6.55
C LYS A 55 -20.60 0.24 7.69
N ILE A 56 -19.41 0.70 8.06
CA ILE A 56 -19.23 1.74 9.09
C ILE A 56 -19.91 3.05 8.64
N LEU A 57 -19.70 3.45 7.38
CA LEU A 57 -20.31 4.65 6.81
C LEU A 57 -21.82 4.54 6.69
N ASP A 58 -22.32 3.38 6.24
CA ASP A 58 -23.75 3.13 6.11
C ASP A 58 -24.43 3.18 7.49
N HIS A 59 -23.82 2.56 8.51
CA HIS A 59 -24.30 2.63 9.89
C HIS A 59 -24.29 4.06 10.42
N ALA A 60 -23.17 4.78 10.30
CA ALA A 60 -23.04 6.16 10.76
C ALA A 60 -24.08 7.10 10.12
N ARG A 61 -24.37 6.91 8.84
CA ARG A 61 -25.43 7.67 8.14
C ARG A 61 -26.82 7.25 8.62
N SER A 62 -27.05 5.97 8.86
CA SER A 62 -28.34 5.46 9.33
C SER A 62 -28.74 5.98 10.72
N ILE A 63 -27.77 6.19 11.60
CA ILE A 63 -27.99 6.75 12.95
C ILE A 63 -28.00 8.29 12.96
N GLY A 64 -27.84 8.94 11.81
CA GLY A 64 -27.85 10.40 11.71
C GLY A 64 -26.61 11.08 12.30
N ALA A 65 -25.44 10.44 12.22
CA ALA A 65 -24.19 11.02 12.72
C ALA A 65 -23.86 12.35 12.02
N ASP A 66 -23.16 13.23 12.75
CA ASP A 66 -22.68 14.52 12.24
C ASP A 66 -21.83 14.34 10.96
N GLN A 67 -21.90 15.31 10.04
CA GLN A 67 -21.10 15.29 8.81
C GLN A 67 -19.59 15.20 9.07
N ASP A 68 -19.07 15.80 10.14
CA ASP A 68 -17.67 15.67 10.55
C ASP A 68 -17.33 14.24 10.98
N VAL A 69 -18.27 13.54 11.63
CA VAL A 69 -18.09 12.14 12.05
C VAL A 69 -18.10 11.22 10.83
N VAL A 70 -19.04 11.43 9.90
CA VAL A 70 -19.08 10.70 8.64
C VAL A 70 -17.80 10.96 7.83
N ALA A 71 -17.35 12.22 7.72
CA ALA A 71 -16.12 12.58 7.01
C ALA A 71 -14.87 11.98 7.67
N LEU A 72 -14.84 11.84 9.00
CA LEU A 72 -13.76 11.15 9.70
C LEU A 72 -13.73 9.66 9.29
N PHE A 73 -14.87 8.98 9.23
CA PHE A 73 -14.91 7.59 8.74
C PHE A 73 -14.64 7.48 7.24
N GLU A 74 -14.90 8.52 6.45
CA GLU A 74 -14.49 8.59 5.05
C GLU A 74 -12.97 8.68 4.88
N SER A 75 -12.21 9.03 5.92
CA SER A 75 -10.74 8.98 5.90
C SER A 75 -10.17 7.57 6.07
N LEU A 76 -10.98 6.59 6.50
CA LEU A 76 -10.53 5.21 6.70
C LEU A 76 -10.10 4.56 5.39
N ASN A 77 -9.21 3.56 5.48
CA ASN A 77 -8.84 2.71 4.36
C ASN A 77 -10.03 1.80 3.97
N GLY A 78 -10.41 1.83 2.69
CA GLY A 78 -11.53 1.04 2.18
C GLY A 78 -11.27 -0.47 2.09
N TYR A 79 -10.01 -0.89 2.08
CA TYR A 79 -9.59 -2.29 1.93
C TYR A 79 -9.35 -3.01 3.25
N MET A 80 -9.36 -2.28 4.38
CA MET A 80 -9.13 -2.87 5.70
C MET A 80 -10.44 -3.28 6.36
N GLU A 81 -10.44 -4.46 6.99
CA GLU A 81 -11.49 -4.92 7.87
C GLU A 81 -11.13 -4.59 9.32
N PHE A 82 -12.02 -3.88 10.01
CA PHE A 82 -11.84 -3.54 11.42
C PHE A 82 -12.47 -4.63 12.28
N ARG A 83 -11.67 -5.22 13.19
CA ARG A 83 -12.10 -6.38 14.00
C ARG A 83 -13.07 -6.03 15.11
N ASP A 84 -12.93 -4.84 15.66
CA ASP A 84 -13.75 -4.30 16.72
C ASP A 84 -13.61 -2.76 16.77
N GLN A 85 -14.35 -2.16 17.69
CA GLN A 85 -14.37 -0.72 17.92
C GLN A 85 -13.01 -0.17 18.36
N TYR A 86 -12.22 -0.95 19.11
CA TYR A 86 -10.88 -0.55 19.57
C TYR A 86 -9.89 -0.49 18.40
N HIS A 87 -9.89 -1.47 17.50
CA HIS A 87 -9.06 -1.47 16.29
C HIS A 87 -9.40 -0.29 15.37
N LEU A 88 -10.68 0.02 15.23
CA LEU A 88 -11.14 1.19 14.48
C LEU A 88 -10.62 2.50 15.10
N GLN A 89 -10.77 2.65 16.42
CA GLN A 89 -10.26 3.80 17.16
C GLN A 89 -8.75 3.95 17.00
N LYS A 90 -8.00 2.84 17.09
CA LYS A 90 -6.53 2.85 16.89
C LYS A 90 -6.14 3.28 15.50
N ALA A 91 -6.80 2.79 14.45
CA ALA A 91 -6.52 3.20 13.09
C ALA A 91 -6.76 4.70 12.84
N LEU A 92 -7.73 5.29 13.52
CA LEU A 92 -7.96 6.75 13.49
C LEU A 92 -6.90 7.51 14.28
N GLN A 93 -6.48 7.00 15.45
CA GLN A 93 -5.44 7.61 16.29
C GLN A 93 -4.04 7.56 15.66
N GLU A 94 -3.69 6.51 14.92
CA GLU A 94 -2.40 6.41 14.23
C GLU A 94 -2.22 7.48 13.15
N ASN A 95 -3.34 8.00 12.64
CA ASN A 95 -3.32 9.11 11.71
C ASN A 95 -3.06 10.46 12.38
N VAL A 96 -3.05 10.52 13.73
CA VAL A 96 -2.84 11.76 14.46
C VAL A 96 -1.41 12.28 14.33
N ALA A 97 -1.26 13.55 13.96
CA ALA A 97 0.04 14.16 13.65
C ALA A 97 1.08 14.00 14.78
N ALA A 98 0.65 14.01 16.04
CA ALA A 98 1.53 13.80 17.19
C ALA A 98 2.18 12.39 17.17
N LYS A 99 1.42 11.36 16.81
CA LYS A 99 1.94 9.99 16.69
C LYS A 99 2.77 9.78 15.43
N LYS A 100 2.46 10.49 14.34
CA LYS A 100 3.28 10.43 13.12
C LYS A 100 4.69 10.99 13.34
N LYS A 101 4.85 12.07 14.12
CA LYS A 101 6.17 12.64 14.41
C LYS A 101 7.07 11.69 15.21
N GLU A 102 6.50 10.87 16.08
CA GLU A 102 7.26 9.91 16.89
C GLU A 102 7.98 8.87 16.03
N PHE A 103 7.36 8.43 14.93
CA PHE A 103 7.91 7.40 14.04
C PHE A 103 8.52 7.94 12.75
N GLN A 104 8.56 9.27 12.58
CA GLN A 104 9.25 9.89 11.46
C GLN A 104 10.76 9.95 11.74
N ILE A 105 11.57 9.56 10.75
CA ILE A 105 13.01 9.83 10.79
C ILE A 105 13.23 11.35 10.85
N SER A 106 14.23 11.78 11.62
CA SER A 106 14.56 13.21 11.72
C SER A 106 14.98 13.75 10.36
N ASP A 107 14.77 15.05 10.13
CA ASP A 107 15.29 15.70 8.91
C ASP A 107 16.80 15.50 8.78
N GLU A 108 17.55 15.47 9.88
CA GLU A 108 18.98 15.13 9.88
C GLU A 108 19.28 13.73 9.32
N THR A 109 18.49 12.73 9.72
CA THR A 109 18.59 11.36 9.21
C THR A 109 18.12 11.27 7.75
N ARG A 110 17.15 12.10 7.36
CA ARG A 110 16.62 12.15 6.00
C ARG A 110 17.61 12.78 5.02
N GLU A 111 18.28 13.85 5.43
CA GLU A 111 19.29 14.55 4.63
C GLU A 111 20.63 13.80 4.62
N ASN A 112 20.94 13.03 5.67
CA ASN A 112 22.14 12.19 5.77
C ASN A 112 21.75 10.73 6.07
N PRO A 113 21.06 10.05 5.15
CA PRO A 113 20.70 8.66 5.38
C PRO A 113 21.99 7.86 5.48
N ASN A 114 22.14 7.07 6.54
CA ASN A 114 23.27 6.16 6.71
C ASN A 114 23.08 4.96 5.77
N VAL A 115 23.12 5.25 4.47
CA VAL A 115 23.17 4.24 3.42
C VAL A 115 24.62 3.81 3.36
N ARG A 116 24.91 2.65 3.94
CA ARG A 116 26.23 2.01 3.85
C ARG A 116 26.49 1.60 2.40
N THR A 117 26.88 2.57 1.58
CA THR A 117 27.45 2.33 0.27
C THR A 117 28.92 2.02 0.50
N ARG A 118 29.28 0.73 0.47
CA ARG A 118 30.69 0.37 0.29
C ARG A 118 31.18 1.02 -1.01
N LEU A 119 32.34 1.64 -0.97
CA LEU A 119 33.11 1.98 -2.18
C LEU A 119 33.45 0.65 -2.86
N THR A 120 32.61 0.25 -3.81
CA THR A 120 32.80 -0.96 -4.59
C THR A 120 33.25 -0.57 -5.98
N THR A 121 34.14 -1.36 -6.58
CA THR A 121 34.51 -1.20 -7.98
C THR A 121 33.38 -1.73 -8.86
N ALA A 122 33.40 -1.39 -10.16
CA ALA A 122 32.40 -1.89 -11.10
C ALA A 122 32.37 -3.42 -11.17
N ASP A 123 33.53 -4.05 -10.92
CA ASP A 123 33.76 -5.50 -10.99
C ASP A 123 33.50 -6.24 -9.66
N ALA A 124 33.12 -5.53 -8.60
CA ALA A 124 32.80 -6.13 -7.31
C ALA A 124 31.56 -7.03 -7.40
N SER A 125 31.59 -8.13 -6.65
CA SER A 125 30.52 -9.11 -6.57
C SER A 125 29.24 -8.50 -5.95
N ILE A 126 28.07 -9.05 -6.28
CA ILE A 126 26.79 -8.56 -5.72
C ILE A 126 26.79 -8.74 -4.19
N LYS A 127 27.33 -9.87 -3.72
CA LYS A 127 27.52 -10.15 -2.29
C LYS A 127 28.43 -9.14 -1.60
N GLU A 128 29.51 -8.72 -2.26
CA GLU A 128 30.42 -7.70 -1.74
C GLU A 128 29.73 -6.33 -1.57
N ARG A 129 28.80 -6.00 -2.47
CA ARG A 129 27.98 -4.78 -2.42
C ARG A 129 26.89 -4.82 -1.34
N GLU A 130 26.33 -5.99 -1.05
CA GLU A 130 25.19 -6.15 -0.15
C GLU A 130 25.60 -6.47 1.31
N ALA A 131 26.74 -7.14 1.53
CA ALA A 131 27.19 -7.52 2.86
C ALA A 131 27.85 -6.36 3.64
N VAL A 132 27.58 -6.29 4.95
CA VAL A 132 28.16 -5.26 5.85
C VAL A 132 29.66 -5.51 6.09
N ASN A 133 30.05 -6.76 6.25
CA ASN A 133 31.42 -7.25 6.40
C ASN A 133 31.55 -8.62 5.71
N GLU A 134 32.78 -9.10 5.47
CA GLU A 134 33.02 -10.42 4.85
C GLU A 134 32.39 -11.57 5.67
N SER A 135 32.27 -11.41 6.99
CA SER A 135 31.67 -12.42 7.88
C SER A 135 30.15 -12.52 7.81
N GLU A 136 29.47 -11.51 7.27
CA GLU A 136 28.02 -11.49 7.04
C GLU A 136 27.66 -11.88 5.59
N GLU A 137 28.66 -12.24 4.79
CA GLU A 137 28.44 -12.70 3.43
C GLU A 137 27.70 -14.04 3.40
N ARG A 138 26.54 -14.06 2.75
CA ARG A 138 25.78 -15.30 2.52
C ARG A 138 26.51 -16.19 1.50
N THR A 139 27.17 -17.21 2.02
CA THR A 139 27.86 -18.22 1.20
C THR A 139 26.91 -19.28 0.64
N ASP A 140 25.69 -19.37 1.17
CA ASP A 140 24.70 -20.41 0.85
C ASP A 140 24.03 -20.26 -0.53
N TYR A 141 24.13 -19.08 -1.16
CA TYR A 141 23.53 -18.80 -2.45
C TYR A 141 24.61 -18.51 -3.51
N PRO A 142 24.67 -19.23 -4.64
CA PRO A 142 25.64 -18.94 -5.69
C PRO A 142 25.33 -17.57 -6.33
N GLU A 143 26.37 -16.79 -6.63
CA GLU A 143 26.20 -15.59 -7.44
C GLU A 143 25.85 -15.99 -8.87
N VAL A 144 24.58 -15.83 -9.23
CA VAL A 144 24.14 -15.99 -10.60
C VAL A 144 24.29 -14.64 -11.29
N THR A 145 25.13 -14.59 -12.33
CA THR A 145 25.16 -13.41 -13.20
C THR A 145 23.76 -13.22 -13.80
N PRO A 146 23.32 -11.98 -14.07
CA PRO A 146 22.03 -11.75 -14.76
C PRO A 146 21.92 -12.55 -16.07
N THR A 147 23.06 -12.88 -16.68
CA THR A 147 23.22 -13.68 -17.90
C THR A 147 23.11 -15.20 -17.67
N ALA A 148 23.28 -15.70 -16.43
CA ALA A 148 23.14 -17.11 -16.07
C ALA A 148 21.68 -17.55 -15.90
N MET A 149 20.72 -16.62 -15.96
CA MET A 149 19.31 -16.96 -16.11
C MET A 149 19.07 -17.48 -17.53
N SER A 150 19.24 -18.79 -17.74
CA SER A 150 18.78 -19.43 -18.97
C SER A 150 17.26 -19.24 -19.06
N ASN A 151 16.82 -18.38 -19.98
CA ASN A 151 15.40 -18.11 -20.20
C ASN A 151 14.72 -19.39 -20.70
N PHE A 152 13.97 -20.07 -19.85
CA PHE A 152 13.15 -21.21 -20.24
C PHE A 152 11.87 -20.67 -20.89
N VAL A 153 11.70 -20.88 -22.19
CA VAL A 153 10.56 -20.36 -22.94
C VAL A 153 9.47 -21.42 -23.08
N CYS A 154 8.21 -21.05 -22.88
CA CYS A 154 7.10 -21.91 -23.25
C CYS A 154 6.87 -21.89 -24.77
N ASP A 155 6.93 -23.04 -25.41
CA ASP A 155 6.76 -23.18 -26.86
C ASP A 155 5.34 -22.84 -27.34
N ARG A 156 4.34 -22.84 -26.44
CA ARG A 156 2.94 -22.54 -26.78
C ARG A 156 2.59 -21.07 -26.69
N CYS A 157 3.05 -20.37 -25.65
CA CYS A 157 2.67 -18.97 -25.41
C CYS A 157 3.84 -17.98 -25.47
N GLY A 158 5.08 -18.46 -25.63
CA GLY A 158 6.29 -17.64 -25.71
C GLY A 158 6.73 -17.00 -24.39
N LYS A 159 6.08 -17.30 -23.26
CA LYS A 159 6.45 -16.74 -21.95
C LYS A 159 7.79 -17.30 -21.50
N GLN A 160 8.63 -16.39 -20.98
CA GLN A 160 9.94 -16.70 -20.42
C GLN A 160 9.81 -16.95 -18.91
N PHE A 161 10.52 -17.96 -18.43
CA PHE A 161 10.59 -18.34 -17.02
C PHE A 161 12.05 -18.40 -16.59
N GLN A 162 12.30 -18.00 -15.34
CA GLN A 162 13.65 -18.01 -14.76
C GLN A 162 14.14 -19.43 -14.43
N ASN A 163 13.21 -20.37 -14.19
CA ASN A 163 13.52 -21.71 -13.69
C ASN A 163 12.70 -22.77 -14.45
N GLN A 164 13.26 -23.99 -14.63
CA GLN A 164 12.58 -25.10 -15.31
C GLN A 164 11.29 -25.56 -14.58
N GLN A 165 11.26 -25.47 -13.25
CA GLN A 165 10.08 -25.84 -12.44
C GLN A 165 8.89 -24.90 -12.69
N ASP A 166 9.15 -23.61 -12.88
CA ASP A 166 8.11 -22.63 -13.18
C ASP A 166 7.53 -22.84 -14.58
N LEU A 167 8.39 -23.16 -15.56
CA LEU A 167 7.94 -23.57 -16.88
C LEU A 167 7.12 -24.87 -16.82
N ALA A 168 7.54 -25.85 -16.02
CA ALA A 168 6.80 -27.11 -15.87
C ALA A 168 5.41 -26.90 -15.25
N ARG A 169 5.33 -26.10 -14.17
CA ARG A 169 4.06 -25.71 -13.55
C ARG A 169 3.17 -24.93 -14.53
N HIS A 170 3.75 -24.00 -15.27
CA HIS A 170 3.03 -23.24 -16.29
C HIS A 170 2.45 -24.16 -17.38
N ARG A 171 3.24 -25.12 -17.89
CA ARG A 171 2.78 -26.12 -18.86
C ARG A 171 1.65 -26.99 -18.31
N GLN A 172 1.69 -27.35 -17.02
CA GLN A 172 0.61 -28.11 -16.36
C GLN A 172 -0.70 -27.32 -16.30
N PHE A 173 -0.64 -26.01 -16.00
CA PHE A 173 -1.81 -25.14 -16.03
C PHE A 173 -2.34 -24.97 -17.47
N GLU A 174 -1.46 -24.86 -18.46
CA GLU A 174 -1.86 -24.80 -19.87
C GLU A 174 -2.44 -26.12 -20.39
N SER A 175 -2.05 -27.26 -19.82
CA SER A 175 -2.60 -28.58 -20.17
C SER A 175 -3.82 -28.97 -19.33
N GLY A 176 -4.27 -28.12 -18.40
CA GLY A 176 -5.47 -28.35 -17.59
C GLY A 176 -5.38 -29.54 -16.62
N GLY A 177 -4.18 -29.88 -16.15
CA GLY A 177 -3.96 -31.08 -15.33
C GLY A 177 -4.47 -30.92 -13.89
N THR A 178 -5.67 -31.42 -13.62
CA THR A 178 -6.12 -31.79 -12.26
C THR A 178 -5.31 -32.98 -11.77
N VAL A 179 -4.50 -32.80 -10.73
CA VAL A 179 -3.90 -33.92 -9.99
C VAL A 179 -5.00 -34.52 -9.11
N THR A 180 -5.40 -35.75 -9.41
CA THR A 180 -5.94 -36.72 -8.44
C THR A 180 -4.81 -37.43 -7.74
#